data_AF-A0A416KTD5-F1
#
_entry.id   AF-A0A416KTD5-F1
#
_cell.length_a   1.000
_cell.length_b   1.000
_cell.length_c   1.000
_cell.angle_alpha   90.00
_cell.angle_beta   90.00
_cell.angle_gamma   90.00
#
_symmetry.space_group_name_H-M   'P 1'
#
loop_
_entity.id
_entity.type
_entity.pdbx_description
1 polymer ?
#
loop_
_entity_poly.entity_id
_entity_poly.type
_entity_poly.pdbx_seq_one_letter_code
_entity_poly.pdbx_strand_id
1 'polypeptide(L)'
;MYTYAWYHWLTFFYIYCFCGWVFESTYVSLKQHHFVNRGFLRLPMLPLYGTGAVMMLWVSLPVKNNLFLVYCSGVVAATLLEYVTGYVMERLFKVRYWDYSNQKFNLHGYICLTSSIAWGFLTIFMTEVIHKPIEHFVLNLPPALEWCLLGAVSGCFVMDTIQSTKEALSLAKALESVAKLRAELEEMQVQLALLKAETAQNIENAKKELRVAVAENVETGKEKAAARREALEEAVAAHKETVAARRDELAETAVAHKAALAARISSLNEKMADTARLLNSKKPIVRPSILRRNPTAISRHFADAWKELYNEWEEQKHA
;
A
#
# COMPACT_ATOMS: atom_id res chain seq x y z
N MET A 1 -30.67 -20.32 -30.55
CA MET A 1 -30.77 -19.92 -29.13
C MET A 1 -29.46 -20.37 -28.51
N TYR A 2 -28.75 -19.58 -27.69
CA TYR A 2 -27.45 -19.99 -27.13
C TYR A 2 -27.63 -21.10 -26.08
N THR A 3 -28.15 -22.25 -26.49
CA THR A 3 -28.31 -23.44 -25.68
C THR A 3 -27.03 -24.25 -25.82
N TYR A 4 -25.98 -23.77 -25.16
CA TYR A 4 -24.72 -24.49 -25.07
C TYR A 4 -24.70 -25.39 -23.84
N ALA A 5 -24.05 -26.53 -23.96
CA ALA A 5 -23.70 -27.34 -22.81
C ALA A 5 -22.74 -26.57 -21.88
N TRP A 6 -22.71 -26.94 -20.59
CA TRP A 6 -21.90 -26.25 -19.58
C TRP A 6 -20.40 -26.22 -19.91
N TYR A 7 -19.87 -27.25 -20.58
CA TYR A 7 -18.46 -27.34 -20.95
C TYR A 7 -18.10 -26.39 -22.10
N HIS A 8 -19.01 -26.16 -23.05
CA HIS A 8 -18.83 -25.13 -24.09
C HIS A 8 -18.74 -23.72 -23.49
N TRP A 9 -19.53 -23.42 -22.45
CA TRP A 9 -19.40 -22.14 -21.73
C TRP A 9 -18.03 -21.96 -21.09
N LEU A 10 -17.43 -23.03 -20.55
CA LEU A 10 -16.06 -22.98 -20.04
C LEU A 10 -15.03 -22.83 -21.17
N THR A 11 -15.22 -23.52 -22.29
CA THR A 11 -14.37 -23.35 -23.48
C THR A 11 -14.41 -21.90 -23.97
N PHE A 12 -15.60 -21.29 -24.06
CA PHE A 12 -15.75 -19.87 -24.38
C PHE A 12 -15.04 -18.98 -23.36
N PHE A 13 -15.23 -19.24 -22.06
CA PHE A 13 -14.54 -18.52 -21.00
C PHE A 13 -13.03 -18.51 -21.20
N TYR A 14 -12.41 -19.67 -21.45
CA TYR A 14 -10.96 -19.76 -21.65
C TYR A 14 -10.47 -19.08 -22.92
N ILE A 15 -11.20 -19.24 -24.03
CA ILE A 15 -10.88 -18.53 -25.29
C ILE A 15 -10.94 -17.02 -25.06
N TYR A 16 -11.97 -16.52 -24.39
CA TYR A 16 -12.09 -15.08 -24.10
C TYR A 16 -11.06 -14.58 -23.10
N CYS A 17 -10.64 -15.39 -22.12
CA CYS A 17 -9.50 -15.07 -21.26
C CYS A 17 -8.23 -14.85 -22.07
N PHE A 18 -7.98 -15.73 -23.05
CA PHE A 18 -6.80 -15.66 -23.91
C PHE A 18 -6.88 -14.49 -24.90
N CYS A 19 -8.01 -14.30 -25.59
CA CYS A 19 -8.20 -13.17 -26.50
C CYS A 19 -8.08 -11.81 -25.79
N GLY A 20 -8.68 -11.69 -24.60
CA GLY A 20 -8.54 -10.52 -23.75
C GLY A 20 -7.08 -10.28 -23.35
N TRP A 21 -6.35 -11.34 -23.06
CA TRP A 21 -4.92 -11.26 -22.80
C TRP A 21 -4.10 -10.80 -23.99
N VAL A 22 -4.37 -11.30 -25.19
CA VAL A 22 -3.70 -10.85 -26.41
C VAL A 22 -3.95 -9.35 -26.62
N PHE A 23 -5.20 -8.91 -26.52
CA PHE A 23 -5.56 -7.50 -26.69
C PHE A 23 -4.86 -6.60 -25.67
N GLU A 24 -5.04 -6.88 -24.38
CA GLU A 24 -4.53 -6.02 -23.30
C GLU A 24 -3.00 -6.04 -23.23
N SER A 25 -2.38 -7.22 -23.34
CA SER A 25 -0.92 -7.34 -23.34
C SER A 25 -0.29 -6.66 -24.55
N THR A 26 -0.90 -6.76 -25.74
CA THR A 26 -0.41 -6.05 -26.92
C THR A 26 -0.53 -4.53 -26.73
N TYR A 27 -1.68 -4.04 -26.28
CA TYR A 27 -1.91 -2.61 -26.03
C TYR A 27 -0.88 -2.03 -25.04
N VAL A 28 -0.69 -2.69 -23.89
CA VAL A 28 0.28 -2.24 -22.89
C VAL A 28 1.71 -2.38 -23.40
N SER A 29 2.05 -3.46 -24.12
CA SER A 29 3.39 -3.66 -24.67
C SER A 29 3.77 -2.60 -25.69
N LEU A 30 2.83 -2.19 -26.55
CA LEU A 30 3.02 -1.11 -27.51
C LEU A 30 3.22 0.23 -26.79
N LYS A 31 2.44 0.51 -25.75
CA LYS A 31 2.57 1.74 -24.96
C LYS A 31 3.87 1.82 -24.17
N GLN A 32 4.38 0.68 -23.70
CA GLN A 32 5.60 0.59 -22.90
C GLN A 32 6.85 0.30 -23.74
N HIS A 33 6.70 0.12 -25.06
CA HIS A 33 7.79 -0.23 -25.99
C HIS A 33 8.56 -1.51 -25.64
N HIS A 34 8.01 -2.39 -24.80
CA HIS A 34 8.58 -3.70 -24.47
C HIS A 34 7.47 -4.70 -24.18
N PHE A 35 7.76 -6.00 -24.32
CA PHE A 35 6.76 -7.02 -24.03
C PHE A 35 6.37 -7.01 -22.55
N VAL A 36 5.06 -6.92 -22.29
CA VAL A 36 4.44 -6.96 -20.97
C VAL A 36 3.40 -8.07 -20.97
N ASN A 37 3.63 -9.11 -20.18
CA ASN A 37 2.60 -10.10 -19.88
C ASN A 37 1.60 -9.49 -18.88
N ARG A 38 0.49 -8.95 -19.37
CA ARG A 38 -0.47 -8.21 -18.54
C ARG A 38 -1.49 -9.14 -17.89
N GLY A 39 -1.82 -8.87 -16.64
CA GLY A 39 -2.92 -9.53 -15.95
C GLY A 39 -2.60 -9.96 -14.52
N PHE A 40 -3.63 -10.49 -13.87
CA PHE A 40 -3.55 -11.05 -12.51
C PHE A 40 -2.85 -12.42 -12.51
N LEU A 41 -3.21 -13.28 -13.47
CA LEU A 41 -2.61 -14.59 -13.67
C LEU A 41 -1.24 -14.47 -14.33
N ARG A 42 -0.38 -15.49 -14.15
CA ARG A 42 0.94 -15.57 -14.80
C ARG A 42 0.81 -16.20 -16.18
N LEU A 43 -0.15 -17.09 -16.36
CA LEU A 43 -0.53 -17.60 -17.69
C LEU A 43 -1.07 -16.47 -18.57
N PRO A 44 -1.03 -16.66 -19.91
CA PRO A 44 -1.60 -15.73 -20.88
C PRO A 44 -3.14 -15.74 -20.86
N MET A 45 -3.73 -15.45 -19.70
CA MET A 45 -5.16 -15.49 -19.46
C MET A 45 -5.58 -14.35 -18.55
N LEU A 46 -6.61 -13.61 -18.97
CA LEU A 46 -7.24 -12.56 -18.18
C LEU A 46 -8.67 -12.99 -17.80
N PRO A 47 -8.87 -13.53 -16.57
CA PRO A 47 -10.18 -14.00 -16.11
C PRO A 47 -11.29 -12.96 -16.23
N LEU A 48 -10.96 -11.68 -16.00
CA LEU A 48 -11.92 -10.57 -16.11
C LEU A 48 -12.55 -10.48 -17.51
N TYR A 49 -11.76 -10.72 -18.57
CA TYR A 49 -12.26 -10.72 -19.95
C TYR A 49 -13.11 -11.94 -20.24
N GLY A 50 -12.70 -13.12 -19.75
CA GLY A 50 -13.51 -14.34 -19.87
C GLY A 50 -14.86 -14.21 -19.17
N THR A 51 -14.86 -13.77 -17.91
CA THR A 51 -16.08 -13.53 -17.13
C THR A 51 -16.92 -12.43 -17.77
N GLY A 52 -16.30 -11.33 -18.22
CA GLY A 52 -16.98 -10.23 -18.90
C GLY A 52 -17.69 -10.69 -20.18
N ALA A 53 -17.01 -11.43 -21.04
CA ALA A 53 -17.56 -11.97 -22.27
C ALA A 53 -18.73 -12.94 -22.02
N VAL A 54 -18.56 -13.92 -21.12
CA VAL A 54 -19.63 -14.87 -20.78
C VAL A 54 -20.84 -14.15 -20.17
N MET A 55 -20.60 -13.19 -19.28
CA MET A 55 -21.65 -12.37 -18.70
C MET A 55 -22.38 -11.55 -19.78
N MET A 56 -21.65 -10.92 -20.72
CA MET A 56 -22.22 -10.17 -21.84
C MET A 56 -23.15 -11.05 -22.71
N LEU A 57 -22.73 -12.28 -23.01
CA LEU A 57 -23.57 -13.25 -23.71
C LEU A 57 -24.84 -13.58 -22.92
N TRP A 58 -24.73 -13.77 -21.61
CA TRP A 58 -25.88 -14.07 -20.75
C TRP A 58 -26.87 -12.92 -20.61
N VAL A 59 -26.42 -11.68 -20.43
CA VAL A 59 -27.32 -10.52 -20.24
C VAL A 59 -27.94 -10.06 -21.55
N SER A 60 -27.29 -10.30 -22.68
CA SER A 60 -27.80 -9.96 -24.01
C SER A 60 -28.84 -10.96 -24.52
N LEU A 61 -28.82 -12.21 -24.05
CA LEU A 61 -29.76 -13.28 -24.44
C LEU A 61 -31.24 -12.87 -24.48
N PRO A 62 -31.84 -12.31 -23.40
CA PRO A 62 -33.26 -11.96 -23.38
C PRO A 62 -33.61 -10.81 -24.33
N VAL A 63 -32.61 -10.00 -24.72
CA VAL A 63 -32.81 -8.76 -25.50
C VAL A 63 -32.11 -8.78 -26.86
N LYS A 64 -31.60 -9.92 -27.30
CA LYS A 64 -30.77 -10.09 -28.51
C LYS A 64 -31.39 -9.54 -29.80
N ASN A 65 -32.71 -9.45 -29.86
CA ASN A 65 -33.43 -8.96 -31.05
C ASN A 65 -33.46 -7.43 -31.14
N ASN A 66 -33.04 -6.72 -30.10
CA ASN A 66 -33.02 -5.27 -30.05
C ASN A 66 -31.60 -4.78 -29.67
N LEU A 67 -30.89 -4.28 -30.68
CA LEU A 67 -29.50 -3.83 -30.55
C LEU A 67 -29.33 -2.74 -29.48
N PHE A 68 -30.31 -1.86 -29.32
CA PHE A 68 -30.30 -0.83 -28.28
C PHE A 68 -30.38 -1.43 -26.88
N LEU A 69 -31.22 -2.44 -26.67
CA LEU A 69 -31.31 -3.13 -25.39
C LEU A 69 -30.05 -3.96 -25.10
N VAL A 70 -29.45 -4.59 -26.11
CA VAL A 70 -28.14 -5.26 -25.99
C VAL A 70 -27.08 -4.27 -25.53
N TYR A 71 -26.99 -3.09 -26.17
CA TYR A 71 -26.11 -2.01 -25.74
C TYR A 71 -26.31 -1.65 -24.27
N CYS A 72 -27.55 -1.32 -23.88
CA CYS A 72 -27.86 -0.92 -22.51
C CYS A 72 -27.54 -2.02 -21.48
N SER A 73 -27.87 -3.29 -21.78
CA SER A 73 -27.51 -4.42 -20.92
C SER A 73 -25.99 -4.57 -20.77
N GLY A 74 -25.25 -4.34 -21.85
CA GLY A 74 -23.80 -4.39 -21.89
C GLY A 74 -23.16 -3.31 -21.03
N VAL A 75 -23.62 -2.05 -21.19
CA VAL A 75 -23.17 -0.92 -20.37
C VAL A 75 -23.36 -1.23 -18.89
N VAL A 76 -24.57 -1.65 -18.48
CA VAL A 76 -24.88 -1.90 -17.07
C VAL A 76 -24.07 -3.07 -16.53
N ALA A 77 -24.07 -4.20 -17.22
CA ALA A 77 -23.41 -5.41 -16.74
C ALA A 77 -21.89 -5.24 -16.66
N ALA A 78 -21.25 -4.72 -17.72
CA ALA A 78 -19.80 -4.50 -17.74
C ALA A 78 -19.35 -3.49 -16.70
N THR A 79 -20.09 -2.38 -16.54
CA THR A 79 -19.80 -1.38 -15.52
C THR A 79 -19.93 -1.96 -14.12
N LEU A 80 -20.95 -2.78 -13.87
CA LEU A 80 -21.14 -3.43 -12.57
C LEU A 80 -20.00 -4.42 -12.30
N LEU A 81 -19.63 -5.25 -13.28
CA LEU A 81 -18.53 -6.20 -13.16
C LEU A 81 -17.21 -5.47 -12.88
N GLU A 82 -16.88 -4.45 -13.66
CA GLU A 82 -15.67 -3.64 -13.48
C GLU A 82 -15.63 -3.00 -12.08
N TYR A 83 -16.75 -2.40 -11.63
CA TYR A 83 -16.82 -1.81 -10.30
C TYR A 83 -16.62 -2.84 -9.19
N VAL A 84 -17.37 -3.95 -9.23
CA VAL A 84 -17.33 -4.98 -8.18
C VAL A 84 -15.97 -5.66 -8.16
N THR A 85 -15.43 -6.04 -9.32
CA THR A 85 -14.10 -6.66 -9.38
C THR A 85 -13.02 -5.69 -8.90
N GLY A 86 -13.03 -4.44 -9.34
CA GLY A 86 -12.07 -3.43 -8.89
C GLY A 86 -12.13 -3.21 -7.38
N TYR A 87 -13.34 -3.06 -6.83
CA TYR A 87 -13.57 -2.89 -5.40
C TYR A 87 -13.10 -4.08 -4.56
N VAL A 88 -13.47 -5.30 -4.97
CA VAL A 88 -13.10 -6.53 -4.25
C VAL A 88 -11.59 -6.76 -4.32
N MET A 89 -10.98 -6.60 -5.50
CA MET A 89 -9.54 -6.78 -5.66
C MET A 89 -8.74 -5.76 -4.85
N GLU A 90 -9.15 -4.48 -4.81
CA GLU A 90 -8.47 -3.48 -4.00
C GLU A 90 -8.57 -3.80 -2.50
N ARG A 91 -9.72 -4.29 -2.02
CA ARG A 91 -9.89 -4.65 -0.60
C ARG A 91 -9.07 -5.87 -0.18
N LEU A 92 -8.99 -6.88 -1.06
CA LEU A 92 -8.26 -8.13 -0.81
C LEU A 92 -6.76 -7.97 -0.97
N PHE A 93 -6.32 -7.31 -2.03
CA PHE A 93 -4.90 -7.25 -2.41
C PHE A 93 -4.23 -5.92 -2.08
N LYS A 94 -4.99 -4.93 -1.58
CA LYS A 94 -4.52 -3.56 -1.26
C LYS A 94 -3.95 -2.80 -2.46
N VAL A 95 -4.17 -3.31 -3.66
CA VAL A 95 -3.64 -2.80 -4.91
C VAL A 95 -4.77 -2.68 -5.92
N ARG A 96 -4.77 -1.58 -6.65
CA ARG A 96 -5.69 -1.28 -7.74
C ARG A 96 -4.97 -1.53 -9.06
N TYR A 97 -5.56 -2.38 -9.90
CA TYR A 97 -4.95 -2.82 -11.18
C TYR A 97 -5.22 -1.86 -12.35
N TRP A 98 -6.29 -1.07 -12.26
CA TRP A 98 -6.64 -0.01 -13.20
C TRP A 98 -7.21 1.18 -12.44
N ASP A 99 -6.92 2.39 -12.88
CA ASP A 99 -7.36 3.60 -12.19
C ASP A 99 -7.92 4.65 -13.15
N TYR A 100 -9.20 5.00 -12.94
CA TYR A 100 -9.92 6.01 -13.70
C TYR A 100 -10.07 7.34 -12.96
N SER A 101 -9.29 7.56 -11.89
CA SER A 101 -9.34 8.79 -11.08
C SER A 101 -9.20 10.08 -11.88
N ASN A 102 -8.40 10.05 -12.95
CA ASN A 102 -8.13 11.19 -13.81
C ASN A 102 -9.16 11.38 -14.94
N GLN A 103 -10.20 10.54 -15.00
CA GLN A 103 -11.26 10.64 -16.01
C GLN A 103 -12.47 11.40 -15.47
N LYS A 104 -13.15 12.13 -16.35
CA LYS A 104 -14.42 12.81 -16.01
C LYS A 104 -15.51 11.79 -15.70
N PHE A 105 -16.39 12.13 -14.76
CA PHE A 105 -17.49 11.26 -14.32
C PHE A 105 -17.03 9.86 -13.88
N ASN A 106 -15.93 9.80 -13.13
CA ASN A 106 -15.48 8.56 -12.51
C ASN A 106 -16.19 8.31 -11.17
N LEU A 107 -16.37 7.05 -10.80
CA LEU A 107 -16.90 6.65 -9.50
C LEU A 107 -15.81 5.91 -8.71
N HIS A 108 -15.34 6.53 -7.61
CA HIS A 108 -14.24 6.04 -6.76
C HIS A 108 -12.93 5.70 -7.51
N GLY A 109 -12.83 6.10 -8.78
CA GLY A 109 -11.77 5.73 -9.72
C GLY A 109 -11.83 4.28 -10.25
N TYR A 110 -12.87 3.48 -9.93
CA TYR A 110 -12.99 2.09 -10.43
C TYR A 110 -13.62 2.01 -11.82
N ILE A 111 -14.53 2.94 -12.13
CA ILE A 111 -15.25 3.04 -13.39
C ILE A 111 -15.29 4.49 -13.84
N CYS A 112 -15.49 4.74 -15.13
CA CYS A 112 -15.82 6.06 -15.66
C CYS A 112 -16.88 5.97 -16.75
N LEU A 113 -17.65 7.04 -16.92
CA LEU A 113 -18.74 7.09 -17.91
C LEU A 113 -18.25 6.77 -19.34
N THR A 114 -17.07 7.27 -19.72
CA THR A 114 -16.50 6.99 -21.05
C THR A 114 -16.23 5.50 -21.26
N SER A 115 -15.68 4.80 -20.26
CA SER A 115 -15.46 3.35 -20.31
C SER A 115 -16.79 2.60 -20.37
N SER A 116 -17.75 2.98 -19.51
CA SER A 116 -19.10 2.41 -19.48
C SER A 116 -19.80 2.49 -20.84
N ILE A 117 -19.74 3.63 -21.52
CA ILE A 117 -20.31 3.83 -22.86
C ILE A 117 -19.62 2.94 -23.89
N ALA A 118 -18.28 2.85 -23.84
CA ALA A 118 -17.49 2.01 -24.73
C ALA A 118 -17.84 0.52 -24.55
N TRP A 119 -18.08 0.07 -23.31
CA TRP A 119 -18.47 -1.31 -23.03
C TRP A 119 -19.80 -1.71 -23.70
N GLY A 120 -20.74 -0.78 -23.85
CA GLY A 120 -21.98 -1.05 -24.60
C GLY A 120 -21.73 -1.37 -26.07
N PHE A 121 -20.88 -0.58 -26.74
CA PHE A 121 -20.50 -0.84 -28.14
C PHE A 121 -19.69 -2.12 -28.26
N LEU A 122 -18.77 -2.35 -27.31
CA LEU A 122 -17.99 -3.58 -27.28
C LEU A 122 -18.89 -4.82 -27.07
N THR A 123 -19.97 -4.70 -26.30
CA THR A 123 -20.94 -5.79 -26.10
C THR A 123 -21.60 -6.18 -27.42
N ILE A 124 -22.08 -5.21 -28.19
CA ILE A 124 -22.63 -5.45 -29.53
C ILE A 124 -21.58 -6.10 -30.44
N PHE A 125 -20.37 -5.52 -30.49
CA PHE A 125 -19.30 -6.05 -31.32
C PHE A 125 -18.93 -7.49 -30.94
N MET A 126 -18.88 -7.76 -29.64
CA MET A 126 -18.59 -9.07 -29.09
C MET A 126 -19.67 -10.09 -29.45
N THR A 127 -20.95 -9.77 -29.27
CA THR A 127 -22.06 -10.71 -29.53
C THR A 127 -22.28 -10.93 -31.04
N GLU A 128 -22.20 -9.88 -31.85
CA GLU A 128 -22.57 -9.93 -33.26
C GLU A 128 -21.42 -10.31 -34.21
N VAL A 129 -20.18 -10.02 -33.83
CA VAL A 129 -19.00 -10.18 -34.70
C VAL A 129 -18.03 -11.21 -34.13
N ILE A 130 -17.63 -11.07 -32.86
CA ILE A 130 -16.59 -11.94 -32.27
C ILE A 130 -17.15 -13.32 -31.91
N HIS A 131 -18.36 -13.39 -31.34
CA HIS A 131 -18.88 -14.64 -30.80
C HIS A 131 -19.25 -15.65 -31.89
N LYS A 132 -19.87 -15.22 -32.99
CA LYS A 132 -20.30 -16.11 -34.08
C LYS A 132 -19.20 -17.04 -34.64
N PRO A 133 -18.00 -16.55 -35.01
CA PRO A 133 -16.93 -17.42 -35.48
C PRO A 133 -16.38 -18.34 -34.38
N ILE A 134 -16.31 -17.86 -33.13
CA ILE A 134 -15.83 -18.65 -31.99
C ILE A 134 -16.84 -19.75 -31.64
N GLU A 135 -18.14 -19.44 -31.64
CA GLU A 135 -19.23 -20.40 -31.50
C GLU A 135 -19.09 -21.51 -32.53
N HIS A 136 -18.95 -21.14 -33.81
CA HIS A 136 -18.79 -22.13 -34.88
C HIS A 136 -17.54 -23.00 -34.69
N PHE A 137 -16.42 -22.41 -34.28
CA PHE A 137 -15.19 -23.14 -33.98
C PHE A 137 -15.38 -24.14 -32.83
N VAL A 138 -15.98 -23.71 -31.71
CA VAL A 138 -16.17 -24.55 -30.52
C VAL A 138 -17.16 -25.68 -30.78
N LEU A 139 -18.26 -25.41 -31.48
CA LEU A 139 -19.26 -26.44 -31.80
C LEU A 139 -18.75 -27.50 -32.79
N ASN A 140 -17.72 -27.18 -33.58
CA ASN A 140 -17.10 -28.11 -34.53
C ASN A 140 -15.91 -28.89 -33.93
N LEU A 141 -15.50 -28.62 -32.69
CA LEU A 141 -14.42 -29.36 -32.06
C LEU A 141 -14.84 -30.81 -31.78
N PRO A 142 -13.98 -31.81 -32.08
CA PRO A 142 -14.23 -33.18 -31.66
C PRO A 142 -14.38 -33.24 -30.13
N PRO A 143 -15.44 -33.86 -29.58
CA PRO A 143 -15.69 -33.84 -28.14
C PRO A 143 -14.49 -34.32 -27.32
N ALA A 144 -13.84 -35.41 -27.72
CA ALA A 144 -12.67 -35.93 -27.01
C ALA A 144 -11.51 -34.91 -26.91
N LEU A 145 -11.30 -34.10 -27.96
CA LEU A 145 -10.30 -33.05 -27.96
C LEU A 145 -10.71 -31.89 -27.04
N GLU A 146 -11.98 -31.46 -27.10
CA GLU A 146 -12.50 -30.41 -26.23
C GLU A 146 -12.35 -30.79 -24.74
N TRP A 147 -12.75 -32.00 -24.35
CA TRP A 147 -12.62 -32.48 -22.97
C TRP A 147 -11.16 -32.56 -22.51
N CYS A 148 -10.26 -33.03 -23.37
CA CYS A 148 -8.83 -33.10 -23.07
C CYS A 148 -8.22 -31.70 -22.85
N LEU A 149 -8.47 -30.78 -23.79
CA LEU A 149 -8.01 -29.39 -23.69
C LEU A 149 -8.62 -28.68 -22.49
N LEU A 150 -9.92 -28.86 -22.27
CA LEU A 150 -10.65 -28.26 -21.15
C LEU A 150 -10.07 -28.72 -19.81
N GLY A 151 -9.80 -30.02 -19.65
CA GLY A 151 -9.19 -30.57 -18.44
C GLY A 151 -7.79 -30.01 -18.20
N ALA A 152 -6.94 -30.02 -19.23
CA ALA A 152 -5.57 -29.52 -19.13
C ALA A 152 -5.52 -28.01 -18.81
N VAL A 153 -6.26 -27.20 -19.56
CA VAL A 153 -6.32 -25.74 -19.38
C VAL A 153 -6.92 -25.40 -18.03
N SER A 154 -7.99 -26.08 -17.60
CA SER A 154 -8.59 -25.86 -16.28
C SER A 154 -7.62 -26.17 -15.14
N GLY A 155 -6.88 -27.29 -15.24
CA GLY A 155 -5.86 -27.64 -14.26
C GLY A 155 -4.77 -26.56 -14.13
N CYS A 156 -4.21 -26.12 -15.26
CA CYS A 156 -3.23 -25.03 -15.29
C CYS A 156 -3.80 -23.72 -14.73
N PHE A 157 -5.02 -23.36 -15.13
CA PHE A 157 -5.70 -22.14 -14.71
C PHE A 157 -5.92 -22.11 -13.20
N VAL A 158 -6.41 -23.20 -12.61
CA VAL A 158 -6.64 -23.29 -11.15
C VAL A 158 -5.33 -23.21 -10.38
N MET A 159 -4.30 -23.96 -10.80
CA MET A 159 -3.00 -23.96 -10.14
C MET A 159 -2.37 -22.56 -10.15
N ASP A 160 -2.42 -21.87 -11.28
CA ASP A 160 -1.87 -20.52 -11.40
C ASP A 160 -2.73 -19.46 -10.71
N THR A 161 -4.04 -19.63 -10.65
CA THR A 161 -4.93 -18.78 -9.85
C THR A 161 -4.56 -18.86 -8.38
N ILE A 162 -4.33 -20.07 -7.85
CA ILE A 162 -3.88 -20.26 -6.46
C ILE A 162 -2.54 -19.57 -6.24
N GLN A 163 -1.57 -19.80 -7.14
CA GLN A 163 -0.23 -19.22 -7.00
C GLN A 163 -0.25 -17.69 -7.11
N SER A 164 -0.98 -17.13 -8.07
CA SER A 164 -1.12 -15.68 -8.27
C SER A 164 -1.85 -15.01 -7.10
N THR A 165 -2.85 -15.68 -6.51
CA THR A 165 -3.55 -15.19 -5.32
C THR A 165 -2.65 -15.18 -4.09
N LYS A 166 -1.85 -16.25 -3.88
CA LYS A 166 -0.85 -16.28 -2.80
C LYS A 166 0.16 -15.14 -2.95
N GLU A 167 0.64 -14.91 -4.16
CA GLU A 167 1.56 -13.81 -4.46
C GLU A 167 0.92 -12.45 -4.16
N ALA A 168 -0.32 -12.21 -4.61
CA ALA A 168 -1.02 -10.95 -4.38
C ALA A 168 -1.33 -10.70 -2.89
N LEU A 169 -1.70 -11.74 -2.13
CA LEU A 169 -1.90 -11.63 -0.68
C LEU A 169 -0.58 -11.41 0.08
N SER A 170 0.52 -12.00 -0.39
CA SER A 170 1.83 -11.77 0.21
C SER A 170 2.29 -10.31 0.01
N LEU A 171 2.05 -9.75 -1.17
CA LEU A 171 2.27 -8.33 -1.48
C LEU A 171 1.40 -7.43 -0.59
N ALA A 172 0.11 -7.75 -0.44
CA ALA A 172 -0.80 -7.02 0.45
C ALA A 172 -0.28 -6.98 1.90
N LYS A 173 0.13 -8.12 2.45
CA LYS A 173 0.72 -8.21 3.79
C LYS A 173 2.03 -7.43 3.91
N ALA A 174 2.85 -7.43 2.86
CA ALA A 174 4.09 -6.66 2.84
C ALA A 174 3.80 -5.16 2.90
N LEU A 175 2.87 -4.65 2.08
CA LEU A 175 2.42 -3.25 2.10
C LEU A 175 1.93 -2.83 3.49
N GLU A 176 1.11 -3.66 4.14
CA GLU A 176 0.64 -3.42 5.51
C GLU A 176 1.79 -3.37 6.51
N SER A 177 2.74 -4.31 6.41
CA SER A 177 3.89 -4.35 7.32
C SER A 177 4.83 -3.15 7.17
N VAL A 178 5.09 -2.71 5.93
CA VAL A 178 5.92 -1.54 5.63
C VAL A 178 5.25 -0.27 6.16
N ALA A 179 3.95 -0.11 5.94
CA ALA A 179 3.21 1.04 6.45
C ALA A 179 3.17 1.06 7.99
N LYS A 180 2.99 -0.09 8.64
CA LYS A 180 3.01 -0.18 10.10
C LYS A 180 4.39 0.22 10.68
N LEU A 181 5.47 -0.33 10.12
CA LEU A 181 6.82 0.00 10.56
C LEU A 181 7.15 1.49 10.35
N ARG A 182 6.64 2.11 9.29
CA ARG A 182 6.75 3.56 9.08
C ARG A 182 6.02 4.34 10.16
N ALA A 183 4.78 4.00 10.46
CA ALA A 183 4.01 4.66 11.51
C ALA A 183 4.72 4.55 12.87
N GLU A 184 5.29 3.38 13.20
CA GLU A 184 6.09 3.19 14.42
C GLU A 184 7.37 4.04 14.42
N LEU A 185 8.05 4.17 13.27
CA LEU A 185 9.22 5.06 13.14
C LEU A 185 8.86 6.53 13.33
N GLU A 186 7.77 7.01 12.74
CA GLU A 186 7.27 8.37 12.89
C GLU A 186 6.88 8.66 14.34
N GLU A 187 6.19 7.74 15.00
CA GLU A 187 5.83 7.86 16.43
C GLU A 187 7.09 7.95 17.30
N MET A 188 8.09 7.09 17.08
CA MET A 188 9.35 7.13 17.82
C MET A 188 10.12 8.45 17.59
N GLN A 189 10.09 9.00 16.37
CA GLN A 189 10.69 10.31 16.07
C GLN A 189 10.01 11.44 16.86
N VAL A 190 8.67 11.42 16.95
CA VAL A 190 7.91 12.40 17.74
C VAL A 190 8.22 12.27 19.23
N GLN A 191 8.24 11.04 19.76
CA GLN A 191 8.59 10.80 21.17
C GLN A 191 10.00 11.31 21.50
N LEU A 192 10.97 11.10 20.60
CA LEU A 192 12.33 11.59 20.75
C LEU A 192 12.41 13.12 20.69
N ALA A 193 11.62 13.75 19.81
CA ALA A 193 11.55 15.22 19.73
C ALA A 193 10.94 15.84 21.00
N LEU A 194 9.85 15.26 21.52
CA LEU A 194 9.21 15.69 22.77
C LEU A 194 10.15 15.55 23.97
N LEU A 195 10.82 14.40 24.09
CA LEU A 195 11.78 14.14 25.16
C LEU A 195 12.95 15.14 25.12
N LYS A 196 13.44 15.52 23.93
CA LYS A 196 14.45 16.58 23.77
C LYS A 196 13.93 17.97 24.14
N ALA A 197 12.67 18.28 23.84
CA ALA A 197 12.07 19.57 24.17
C ALA A 197 11.79 19.71 25.68
N GLU A 198 11.20 18.69 26.29
CA GLU A 198 10.93 18.65 27.75
C GLU A 198 12.22 18.79 28.54
N THR A 199 13.29 18.13 28.10
CA THR A 199 14.59 18.22 28.78
C THR A 199 15.24 19.59 28.62
N ALA A 200 15.14 20.22 27.44
CA ALA A 200 15.57 21.60 27.27
C ALA A 200 14.82 22.56 28.21
N GLN A 201 13.50 22.38 28.35
CA GLN A 201 12.66 23.19 29.21
C GLN A 201 12.95 22.96 30.70
N ASN A 202 13.12 21.70 31.13
CA ASN A 202 13.47 21.37 32.52
C ASN A 202 14.84 21.93 32.91
N ILE A 203 15.82 21.91 32.00
CA ILE A 203 17.12 22.56 32.23
C ILE A 203 16.97 24.08 32.38
N GLU A 204 16.12 24.70 31.56
CA GLU A 204 15.85 26.14 31.66
C GLU A 204 15.16 26.50 32.98
N ASN A 205 14.18 25.71 33.40
CA ASN A 205 13.46 25.89 34.67
C ASN A 205 14.39 25.71 35.86
N ALA A 206 15.18 24.64 35.91
CA ALA A 206 16.18 24.41 36.96
C ALA A 206 17.21 25.56 37.03
N LYS A 207 17.62 26.12 35.88
CA LYS A 207 18.51 27.29 35.83
C LYS A 207 17.83 28.55 36.40
N LYS A 208 16.53 28.74 36.16
CA LYS A 208 15.76 29.85 36.74
C LYS A 208 15.61 29.69 38.25
N GLU A 209 15.22 28.51 38.72
CA GLU A 209 15.10 28.20 40.15
C GLU A 209 16.42 28.40 40.89
N LEU A 210 17.54 27.91 40.33
CA LEU A 210 18.87 28.13 40.90
C LEU A 210 19.21 29.63 40.98
N ARG A 211 18.89 30.42 39.95
CA ARG A 211 19.12 31.87 39.96
C ARG A 211 18.31 32.57 41.05
N VAL A 212 17.04 32.19 41.22
CA VAL A 212 16.16 32.74 42.27
C VAL A 212 16.70 32.37 43.66
N ALA A 213 17.02 31.10 43.89
CA ALA A 213 17.57 30.64 45.17
C ALA A 213 18.92 31.30 45.50
N VAL A 214 19.78 31.51 44.51
CA VAL A 214 21.04 32.26 44.70
C VAL A 214 20.77 33.73 45.05
N ALA A 215 19.80 34.38 44.39
CA ALA A 215 19.44 35.76 44.69
C ALA A 215 18.84 35.91 46.11
N GLU A 216 17.94 35.02 46.52
CA GLU A 216 17.36 34.99 47.87
C GLU A 216 18.43 34.76 48.96
N ASN A 217 19.36 33.84 48.72
CA ASN A 217 20.46 33.58 49.66
C ASN A 217 21.44 34.75 49.75
N VAL A 218 21.69 35.45 48.64
CA VAL A 218 22.54 36.66 48.64
C VAL A 218 21.86 37.80 49.40
N GLU A 219 20.56 38.02 49.24
CA GLU A 219 19.83 39.05 49.97
C GLU A 219 19.75 38.74 51.47
N THR A 220 19.38 37.51 51.85
CA THR A 220 19.37 37.09 53.26
C THR A 220 20.77 37.12 53.90
N GLY A 221 21.82 36.89 53.11
CA GLY A 221 23.21 37.07 53.52
C GLY A 221 23.59 38.54 53.74
N LYS A 222 23.15 39.45 52.87
CA LYS A 222 23.36 40.90 53.03
C LYS A 222 22.63 41.46 54.26
N GLU A 223 21.39 41.04 54.49
CA GLU A 223 20.60 41.44 55.67
C GLU A 223 21.27 41.01 56.98
N LYS A 224 21.83 39.79 57.03
CA LYS A 224 22.59 39.30 58.18
C LYS A 224 23.97 39.94 58.31
N ALA A 225 24.63 40.29 57.20
CA ALA A 225 25.94 40.96 57.17
C ALA A 225 25.87 42.43 57.63
N ALA A 226 24.73 43.09 57.49
CA ALA A 226 24.50 44.42 58.04
C ALA A 226 24.47 44.45 59.58
N ALA A 227 24.37 43.29 60.26
CA ALA A 227 24.12 43.22 61.70
C ALA A 227 25.35 42.94 62.60
N ARG A 228 26.53 42.52 62.12
CA ARG A 228 27.76 42.43 62.95
C ARG A 228 29.03 42.13 62.13
N ARG A 229 30.01 43.03 62.20
CA ARG A 229 31.20 43.06 61.32
C ARG A 229 32.36 42.12 61.71
N GLU A 230 32.20 41.27 62.74
CA GLU A 230 33.29 40.41 63.26
C GLU A 230 32.93 38.90 63.28
N ALA A 231 31.64 38.54 63.25
CA ALA A 231 31.17 37.15 63.03
C ALA A 231 31.03 36.81 61.52
N LEU A 232 31.49 37.72 60.66
CA LEU A 232 31.27 37.75 59.22
C LEU A 232 32.09 36.67 58.50
N GLU A 233 33.31 36.35 58.94
CA GLU A 233 34.15 35.36 58.25
C GLU A 233 33.67 33.92 58.45
N GLU A 234 33.28 33.53 59.67
CA GLU A 234 32.74 32.20 59.96
C GLU A 234 31.37 31.96 59.30
N ALA A 235 30.50 32.97 59.31
CA ALA A 235 29.19 32.88 58.66
C ALA A 235 29.30 32.88 57.13
N VAL A 236 30.21 33.67 56.54
CA VAL A 236 30.48 33.65 55.09
C VAL A 236 31.12 32.32 54.68
N ALA A 237 32.00 31.74 55.49
CA ALA A 237 32.58 30.41 55.23
C ALA A 237 31.51 29.31 55.26
N ALA A 238 30.67 29.25 56.30
CA ALA A 238 29.58 28.28 56.41
C ALA A 238 28.51 28.45 55.30
N HIS A 239 28.29 29.69 54.82
CA HIS A 239 27.37 29.97 53.72
C HIS A 239 27.96 29.57 52.35
N LYS A 240 29.26 29.80 52.16
CA LYS A 240 30.00 29.34 50.98
C LYS A 240 29.98 27.81 50.90
N GLU A 241 30.06 27.15 52.04
CA GLU A 241 30.00 25.70 52.18
C GLU A 241 28.59 25.14 51.90
N THR A 242 27.52 25.79 52.36
CA THR A 242 26.13 25.37 52.05
C THR A 242 25.75 25.64 50.59
N VAL A 243 26.20 26.74 50.01
CA VAL A 243 26.04 27.02 48.57
C VAL A 243 26.86 26.05 47.73
N ALA A 244 28.07 25.69 48.16
CA ALA A 244 28.87 24.65 47.52
C ALA A 244 28.19 23.28 47.62
N ALA A 245 27.71 22.87 48.80
CA ALA A 245 27.03 21.60 49.00
C ALA A 245 25.75 21.48 48.14
N ARG A 246 24.91 22.52 48.08
CA ARG A 246 23.74 22.53 47.19
C ARG A 246 24.11 22.53 45.72
N ARG A 247 25.20 23.20 45.34
CA ARG A 247 25.72 23.19 43.97
C ARG A 247 26.19 21.79 43.58
N ASP A 248 26.85 21.09 44.49
CA ASP A 248 27.34 19.73 44.26
C ASP A 248 26.18 18.73 44.20
N GLU A 249 25.16 18.86 45.07
CA GLU A 249 23.94 18.05 45.03
C GLU A 249 23.11 18.28 43.73
N LEU A 250 22.96 19.54 43.30
CA LEU A 250 22.34 19.85 42.00
C LEU A 250 23.18 19.34 40.82
N ALA A 251 24.51 19.39 40.93
CA ALA A 251 25.39 18.87 39.89
C ALA A 251 25.29 17.34 39.79
N GLU A 252 25.24 16.63 40.92
CA GLU A 252 25.06 15.17 40.94
C GLU A 252 23.71 14.75 40.39
N THR A 253 22.62 15.40 40.81
CA THR A 253 21.27 15.11 40.28
C THR A 253 21.14 15.46 38.80
N ALA A 254 21.74 16.56 38.34
CA ALA A 254 21.79 16.91 36.92
C ALA A 254 22.61 15.89 36.11
N VAL A 255 23.72 15.39 36.65
CA VAL A 255 24.54 14.34 36.01
C VAL A 255 23.77 13.03 35.94
N ALA A 256 23.10 12.61 37.03
CA ALA A 256 22.26 11.42 37.06
C ALA A 256 21.09 11.51 36.07
N HIS A 257 20.39 12.64 36.02
CA HIS A 257 19.29 12.88 35.08
C HIS A 257 19.79 12.92 33.63
N LYS A 258 20.94 13.54 33.36
CA LYS A 258 21.58 13.54 32.03
C LYS A 258 21.99 12.14 31.59
N ALA A 259 22.52 11.32 32.50
CA ALA A 259 22.88 9.93 32.23
C ALA A 259 21.64 9.06 31.94
N ALA A 260 20.58 9.18 32.74
CA ALA A 260 19.31 8.49 32.51
C ALA A 260 18.66 8.91 31.18
N LEU A 261 18.72 10.20 30.85
CA LEU A 261 18.24 10.71 29.57
C LEU A 261 19.06 10.18 28.39
N ALA A 262 20.39 10.19 28.50
CA ALA A 262 21.28 9.66 27.48
C ALA A 262 21.01 8.17 27.22
N ALA A 263 20.78 7.38 28.28
CA ALA A 263 20.39 5.98 28.18
C ALA A 263 19.02 5.79 27.51
N ARG A 264 18.05 6.66 27.80
CA ARG A 264 16.73 6.61 27.15
C ARG A 264 16.80 6.98 25.67
N ILE A 265 17.55 8.01 25.32
CA ILE A 265 17.82 8.41 23.93
C ILE A 265 18.55 7.30 23.18
N SER A 266 19.59 6.69 23.78
CA SER A 266 20.31 5.59 23.13
C SER A 266 19.41 4.39 22.90
N SER A 267 18.56 4.03 23.86
CA SER A 267 17.59 2.92 23.71
C SER A 267 16.55 3.19 22.61
N LEU A 268 16.07 4.42 22.48
CA LEU A 268 15.16 4.82 21.41
C LEU A 268 15.86 4.80 20.05
N ASN A 269 17.08 5.31 19.97
CA ASN A 269 17.88 5.27 18.74
C ASN A 269 18.18 3.83 18.30
N GLU A 270 18.49 2.93 19.24
CA GLU A 270 18.72 1.51 18.96
C GLU A 270 17.44 0.84 18.44
N LYS A 271 16.30 1.05 19.11
CA LYS A 271 15.00 0.58 18.62
C LYS A 271 14.67 1.13 17.23
N MET A 272 14.89 2.42 16.98
CA MET A 272 14.69 3.02 15.66
C MET A 272 15.60 2.39 14.60
N ALA A 273 16.88 2.14 14.94
CA ALA A 273 17.82 1.49 14.04
C ALA A 273 17.41 0.05 13.72
N ASP A 274 16.92 -0.69 14.71
CA ASP A 274 16.44 -2.06 14.52
C ASP A 274 15.14 -2.12 13.73
N THR A 275 14.18 -1.21 13.98
CA THR A 275 12.96 -1.10 13.18
C THR A 275 13.30 -0.70 11.73
N ALA A 276 14.25 0.21 11.53
CA ALA A 276 14.73 0.58 10.20
C ALA A 276 15.45 -0.59 9.50
N ARG A 277 16.23 -1.40 10.23
CA ARG A 277 16.84 -2.63 9.70
C ARG A 277 15.80 -3.67 9.33
N LEU A 278 14.77 -3.88 10.16
CA LEU A 278 13.66 -4.79 9.88
C LEU A 278 12.84 -4.35 8.66
N LEU A 279 12.66 -3.03 8.51
CA LEU A 279 12.08 -2.45 7.31
C LEU A 279 12.94 -2.83 6.10
N ASN A 280 14.24 -2.52 6.13
CA ASN A 280 15.17 -2.84 5.04
C ASN A 280 15.31 -4.34 4.76
N SER A 281 15.18 -5.22 5.75
CA SER A 281 15.30 -6.67 5.57
C SER A 281 14.04 -7.33 5.00
N LYS A 282 12.85 -6.72 5.20
CA LYS A 282 11.59 -7.20 4.61
C LYS A 282 11.34 -6.71 3.19
N LYS A 283 12.00 -5.62 2.77
CA LYS A 283 11.92 -5.05 1.43
C LYS A 283 12.17 -6.05 0.28
N PRO A 284 13.21 -6.91 0.29
CA PRO A 284 13.48 -7.83 -0.83
C PRO A 284 12.53 -9.03 -0.96
N ILE A 285 11.58 -9.23 -0.03
CA ILE A 285 10.70 -10.43 -0.02
C ILE A 285 9.48 -10.25 -0.95
N VAL A 286 9.22 -9.04 -1.42
CA VAL A 286 8.08 -8.74 -2.31
C VAL A 286 8.42 -9.12 -3.75
N ARG A 287 7.81 -10.20 -4.26
CA ARG A 287 8.09 -10.68 -5.61
C ARG A 287 7.79 -9.60 -6.68
N PRO A 288 8.79 -9.22 -7.50
CA PRO A 288 8.66 -8.33 -8.65
C PRO A 288 7.59 -8.70 -9.70
N SER A 289 7.15 -9.96 -9.71
CA SER A 289 6.36 -10.51 -10.82
C SER A 289 5.03 -9.79 -11.01
N ILE A 290 4.36 -9.36 -9.93
CA ILE A 290 3.07 -8.66 -10.02
C ILE A 290 3.27 -7.24 -10.55
N LEU A 291 4.32 -6.55 -10.09
CA LEU A 291 4.66 -5.19 -10.52
C LEU A 291 5.06 -5.15 -11.98
N ARG A 292 5.89 -6.11 -12.43
CA ARG A 292 6.30 -6.24 -13.84
C ARG A 292 5.11 -6.50 -14.78
N ARG A 293 4.14 -7.30 -14.34
CA ARG A 293 2.93 -7.60 -15.12
C ARG A 293 1.91 -6.46 -15.10
N ASN A 294 1.98 -5.59 -14.10
CA ASN A 294 1.00 -4.54 -13.86
C ASN A 294 1.67 -3.19 -13.56
N PRO A 295 2.38 -2.59 -14.53
CA PRO A 295 3.15 -1.37 -14.30
C PRO A 295 2.28 -0.13 -13.99
N THR A 296 1.00 -0.17 -14.35
CA THR A 296 0.03 0.90 -14.07
C THR A 296 -0.74 0.70 -12.76
N ALA A 297 -0.45 -0.36 -12.01
CA ALA A 297 -1.11 -0.60 -10.73
C ALA A 297 -0.68 0.43 -9.67
N ILE A 298 -1.60 0.77 -8.78
CA ILE A 298 -1.37 1.73 -7.70
C ILE A 298 -1.97 1.23 -6.39
N SER A 299 -1.43 1.66 -5.25
CA SER A 299 -2.09 1.51 -3.95
C SER A 299 -2.36 2.88 -3.35
N ARG A 300 -3.64 3.23 -3.15
CA ARG A 300 -4.02 4.54 -2.58
C ARG A 300 -3.76 4.61 -1.07
N HIS A 301 -4.15 3.56 -0.34
CA HIS A 301 -4.01 3.51 1.12
C HIS A 301 -2.56 3.28 1.55
N PHE A 302 -1.73 2.69 0.69
CA PHE A 302 -0.33 2.37 0.95
C PHE A 302 0.58 3.06 -0.06
N ALA A 303 0.30 4.32 -0.43
CA ALA A 303 0.99 5.01 -1.52
C ALA A 303 2.50 5.14 -1.32
N ASP A 304 2.95 5.45 -0.10
CA ASP A 304 4.39 5.60 0.17
C ASP A 304 5.10 4.24 0.19
N ALA A 305 4.49 3.23 0.82
CA ALA A 305 4.99 1.85 0.78
C ALA A 305 5.03 1.30 -0.66
N TRP A 306 4.04 1.65 -1.49
CA TRP A 306 3.97 1.28 -2.89
C TRP A 306 5.10 1.91 -3.72
N LYS A 307 5.34 3.21 -3.55
CA LYS A 307 6.44 3.91 -4.23
C LYS A 307 7.79 3.32 -3.88
N GLU A 308 8.01 2.99 -2.61
CA GLU A 308 9.26 2.40 -2.13
C GLU A 308 9.51 1.03 -2.80
N LEU A 309 8.50 0.14 -2.77
CA LEU A 309 8.59 -1.16 -3.44
C LEU A 309 8.74 -1.05 -4.97
N TYR A 310 8.12 -0.04 -5.58
CA TYR A 310 8.22 0.19 -7.02
C TYR A 310 9.61 0.69 -7.43
N ASN A 311 10.20 1.61 -6.67
CA ASN A 311 11.53 2.14 -6.94
C ASN A 311 12.59 1.04 -6.80
N GLU A 312 12.49 0.19 -5.78
CA GLU A 312 13.39 -0.97 -5.63
C GLU A 312 13.27 -1.96 -6.79
N TRP A 313 12.04 -2.16 -7.27
CA TRP A 313 11.81 -2.98 -8.46
C TRP A 313 12.49 -2.39 -9.70
N GLU A 314 12.43 -1.07 -9.90
CA GLU A 314 13.14 -0.41 -11.00
C GLU A 314 14.66 -0.52 -10.83
N GLU A 315 15.19 -0.31 -9.62
CA GLU A 315 16.63 -0.45 -9.35
C GLU A 315 17.14 -1.87 -9.68
N GLN A 316 16.39 -2.92 -9.28
CA GLN A 316 16.72 -4.31 -9.62
C GLN A 316 16.61 -4.63 -11.12
N LYS A 317 15.80 -3.89 -11.88
CA LYS A 317 15.66 -4.07 -13.34
C LYS A 317 16.88 -3.52 -14.08
N HIS A 318 17.61 -2.57 -13.48
CA HIS A 318 18.74 -1.86 -14.09
C HIS A 318 20.12 -2.29 -13.54
N ALA A 319 20.16 -3.10 -12.48
CA ALA A 319 21.36 -3.73 -11.93
C ALA A 319 21.70 -5.06 -12.65
#